data_AF-A0A2V5LKZ0-F1
#
_entry.id   AF-A0A2V5LKZ0-F1
#
_cell.length_a   1.000
_cell.length_b   1.000
_cell.length_c   1.000
_cell.angle_alpha   90.00
_cell.angle_beta   90.00
_cell.angle_gamma   90.00
#
_symmetry.space_group_name_H-M   'P 1'
#
loop_
_entity.id
_entity.type
_entity.pdbx_description
1 polymer ?
#
loop_
_entity_poly.entity_id
_entity_poly.type
_entity_poly.pdbx_seq_one_letter_code
_entity_poly.pdbx_strand_id
1 'polypeptide(L)'
;MLQCAIYLLVREANRHHAVAQIQSSLRTGARIFEKLIEQRNQQITTAAAILSRDHAFQEAFAGADQDRETTLSALASLRGRVRADAVLMASLDKELLFDTRRPQLHNVPFPFPKLIEKAETNDSTYAFVVLDRELYAIAVAPLLAPDPIAWLCPMFRIDDDFAREIKVYTNLEITFLNRADLFGTTLPNRRAITQMLRDRVLPPKQVIDLRLAREIFVSYVVQLPAENAHPIALLQRSLDKELAPYLRLERFYLILALLGLGVSAILGLWIARGVSRPVLELASGAREIAAGNYNHRVELKQEDEIGSLAASFNQMSAGLAERDRVRDLLGKVVSPAIASELLRKKVTLGGEQREVTILFSDLRNFTRMSEGLDPEEMLAILNHYFTRMAGIVEKHGGVVDKYVGDALMALFGAPVASADDADRALRAALEMTTALDELNQQWQRRGLPTVGVGIGINTGIVVAGNMGSEKRLNYTVIGDGVNLASRLEELTKTPEYEARIIVSGATLAKAKEKYRTRRLGEVAVKGKQIPTEIFALLG
;
A
#
# COMPACT_ATOMS: atom_id res chain seq x y z
N MET A 1 -8.98 -8.06 8.33
CA MET A 1 -10.16 -8.93 8.55
C MET A 1 -9.77 -10.40 8.71
N LEU A 2 -9.20 -11.06 7.69
CA LEU A 2 -8.83 -12.49 7.75
C LEU A 2 -7.89 -12.83 8.92
N GLN A 3 -6.83 -12.04 9.13
CA GLN A 3 -5.89 -12.26 10.24
C GLN A 3 -6.53 -12.11 11.62
N CYS A 4 -7.47 -11.17 11.80
CA CYS A 4 -8.23 -11.02 13.05
C CYS A 4 -9.16 -12.22 13.29
N ALA A 5 -9.80 -12.74 12.25
CA ALA A 5 -10.65 -13.92 12.34
C ALA A 5 -9.83 -15.17 12.71
N ILE A 6 -8.66 -15.38 12.07
CA ILE A 6 -7.73 -16.46 12.41
C ILE A 6 -7.26 -16.33 13.86
N TYR A 7 -6.89 -15.12 14.29
CA TYR A 7 -6.47 -14.86 15.66
C TYR A 7 -7.55 -15.24 16.68
N LEU A 8 -8.80 -14.83 16.46
CA LEU A 8 -9.92 -15.17 17.34
C LEU A 8 -10.19 -16.69 17.37
N LEU A 9 -10.14 -17.35 16.21
CA LEU A 9 -10.31 -18.81 16.11
C LEU A 9 -9.20 -19.57 16.85
N VAL A 10 -7.94 -19.19 16.66
CA VAL A 10 -6.80 -19.82 17.33
C VAL A 10 -6.88 -19.61 18.84
N ARG A 11 -7.26 -18.41 19.28
CA ARG A 11 -7.42 -18.11 20.71
C ARG A 11 -8.52 -18.95 21.35
N GLU A 12 -9.65 -19.10 20.68
CA GLU A 12 -10.75 -19.95 21.15
C GLU A 12 -10.37 -21.43 21.17
N ALA A 13 -9.69 -21.91 20.11
CA ALA A 13 -9.19 -23.28 20.05
C ALA A 13 -8.18 -23.58 21.17
N ASN A 14 -7.22 -22.68 21.43
CA ASN A 14 -6.26 -22.82 22.52
C ASN A 14 -6.94 -22.90 23.89
N ARG A 15 -7.99 -22.09 24.11
CA ARG A 15 -8.78 -22.14 25.34
C ARG A 15 -9.51 -23.47 25.49
N HIS A 16 -10.16 -23.95 24.44
CA HIS A 16 -10.83 -25.25 24.46
C HIS A 16 -9.85 -26.41 24.74
N HIS A 17 -8.70 -26.41 24.09
CA HIS A 17 -7.65 -27.41 24.33
C HIS A 17 -7.13 -27.37 25.76
N ALA A 18 -6.86 -26.17 26.31
CA ALA A 18 -6.40 -26.02 27.69
C ALA A 18 -7.42 -26.58 28.70
N VAL A 19 -8.70 -26.25 28.54
CA VAL A 19 -9.77 -26.79 29.40
C VAL A 19 -9.87 -28.30 29.29
N ALA A 20 -9.87 -28.86 28.07
CA ALA A 20 -9.93 -30.31 27.87
C ALA A 20 -8.74 -31.05 28.49
N GLN A 21 -7.53 -30.49 28.36
CA GLN A 21 -6.31 -31.04 28.96
C GLN A 21 -6.35 -30.98 30.49
N ILE A 22 -6.85 -29.88 31.06
CA ILE A 22 -7.04 -29.77 32.51
C ILE A 22 -8.06 -30.82 32.98
N GLN A 23 -9.21 -30.95 32.31
CA GLN A 23 -10.23 -31.95 32.67
C GLN A 23 -9.68 -33.38 32.67
N SER A 24 -8.88 -33.74 31.66
CA SER A 24 -8.22 -35.03 31.59
C SER A 24 -7.21 -35.24 32.73
N SER A 25 -6.42 -34.19 33.03
CA SER A 25 -5.44 -34.21 34.12
C SER A 25 -6.12 -34.34 35.49
N LEU A 26 -7.24 -33.64 35.71
CA LEU A 26 -8.03 -33.71 36.94
C LEU A 26 -8.62 -35.09 37.17
N ARG A 27 -9.21 -35.72 36.15
CA ARG A 27 -9.75 -37.09 36.25
C ARG A 27 -8.65 -38.13 36.51
N THR A 28 -7.48 -37.93 35.91
CA THR A 28 -6.33 -38.81 36.14
C THR A 28 -5.75 -38.60 37.55
N GLY A 29 -5.60 -37.35 37.97
CA GLY A 29 -5.19 -37.01 39.33
C GLY A 29 -6.18 -37.49 40.39
N ALA A 30 -7.48 -37.50 40.11
CA ALA A 30 -8.49 -38.07 40.99
C ALA A 30 -8.29 -39.57 41.23
N ARG A 31 -7.99 -40.34 40.18
CA ARG A 31 -7.68 -41.77 40.31
C ARG A 31 -6.39 -42.01 41.12
N ILE A 32 -5.38 -41.18 40.90
CA ILE A 32 -4.12 -41.23 41.67
C ILE A 32 -4.39 -40.89 43.15
N PHE A 33 -5.18 -39.84 43.39
CA PHE A 33 -5.61 -39.43 44.73
C PHE A 33 -6.34 -40.57 45.45
N GLU A 34 -7.36 -41.16 44.84
CA GLU A 34 -8.11 -42.28 45.42
C GLU A 34 -7.19 -43.46 45.77
N LYS A 35 -6.25 -43.80 44.89
CA LYS A 35 -5.28 -44.87 45.12
C LYS A 35 -4.28 -44.55 46.25
N LEU A 36 -3.81 -43.30 46.33
CA LEU A 36 -2.91 -42.86 47.41
C LEU A 36 -3.61 -42.90 48.77
N ILE A 37 -4.86 -42.44 48.82
CA ILE A 37 -5.70 -42.56 50.01
C ILE A 37 -5.84 -44.03 50.40
N GLU A 38 -6.24 -44.90 49.48
CA GLU A 38 -6.41 -46.34 49.75
C GLU A 38 -5.12 -47.00 50.26
N GLN A 39 -3.98 -46.74 49.60
CA GLN A 39 -2.69 -47.27 50.01
C GLN A 39 -2.30 -46.80 51.42
N ARG A 40 -2.50 -45.50 51.72
CA ARG A 40 -2.21 -44.95 53.05
C ARG A 40 -3.12 -45.55 54.11
N ASN A 41 -4.39 -45.78 53.78
CA ASN A 41 -5.35 -46.40 54.68
C ASN A 41 -4.90 -47.81 55.06
N GLN A 42 -4.48 -48.62 54.09
CA GLN A 42 -3.95 -49.96 54.35
C GLN A 42 -2.69 -49.93 55.23
N GLN A 43 -1.78 -48.98 55.00
CA GLN A 43 -0.58 -48.82 55.83
C GLN A 43 -0.92 -48.50 57.28
N ILE A 44 -1.84 -47.56 57.50
CA ILE A 44 -2.28 -47.15 58.84
C ILE A 44 -2.95 -48.32 59.57
N THR A 45 -3.89 -48.99 58.92
CA THR A 45 -4.61 -50.12 59.51
C THR A 45 -3.67 -51.28 59.85
N THR A 46 -2.71 -51.58 58.97
CA THR A 46 -1.68 -52.60 59.22
C THR A 46 -0.78 -52.21 60.39
N ALA A 47 -0.33 -50.96 60.46
CA ALA A 47 0.49 -50.47 61.57
C ALA A 47 -0.26 -50.54 62.91
N ALA A 48 -1.55 -50.16 62.91
CA ALA A 48 -2.41 -50.26 64.08
C ALA A 48 -2.59 -51.72 64.54
N ALA A 49 -2.82 -52.64 63.60
CA ALA A 49 -2.97 -54.06 63.89
C ALA A 49 -1.68 -54.69 64.45
N ILE A 50 -0.50 -54.34 63.92
CA ILE A 50 0.79 -54.83 64.45
C ILE A 50 1.00 -54.35 65.89
N LEU A 51 0.72 -53.08 66.17
CA LEU A 51 0.90 -52.50 67.50
C LEU A 51 -0.13 -52.98 68.52
N SER A 52 -1.33 -53.33 68.08
CA SER A 52 -2.36 -53.96 68.92
C SER A 52 -1.94 -55.35 69.44
N ARG A 53 -0.93 -55.97 68.83
CA ARG A 53 -0.39 -57.27 69.22
C ARG A 53 0.91 -57.17 70.03
N ASP A 54 1.34 -55.96 70.37
CA ASP A 54 2.56 -55.70 71.15
C ASP A 54 2.32 -56.05 72.62
N HIS A 55 3.04 -57.04 73.15
CA HIS A 55 2.90 -57.53 74.53
C HIS A 55 3.09 -56.42 75.58
N ALA A 56 4.02 -55.48 75.34
CA ALA A 56 4.27 -54.39 76.29
C ALA A 56 3.07 -53.43 76.39
N PHE A 57 2.32 -53.26 75.29
CA PHE A 57 1.12 -52.45 75.27
C PHE A 57 -0.08 -53.20 75.90
N GLN A 58 -0.20 -54.50 75.67
CA GLN A 58 -1.22 -55.34 76.28
C GLN A 58 -1.10 -55.39 77.81
N GLU A 59 0.13 -55.53 78.34
CA GLU A 59 0.39 -55.50 79.79
C GLU A 59 0.01 -54.15 80.41
N ALA A 60 0.34 -53.03 79.75
CA ALA A 60 -0.03 -51.69 80.19
C ALA A 60 -1.55 -51.44 80.17
N PHE A 61 -2.31 -52.19 79.36
CA PHE A 61 -3.76 -52.14 79.33
C PHE A 61 -4.41 -53.11 80.31
N ALA A 62 -3.83 -54.29 80.55
CA ALA A 62 -4.35 -55.25 81.52
C ALA A 62 -4.40 -54.69 82.96
N GLY A 63 -3.57 -53.69 83.28
CA GLY A 63 -3.61 -52.90 84.52
C GLY A 63 -4.39 -51.59 84.46
N ALA A 64 -5.13 -51.31 83.38
CA ALA A 64 -5.75 -49.99 83.12
C ALA A 64 -6.77 -49.54 84.17
N ASP A 65 -7.46 -50.48 84.84
CA ASP A 65 -8.40 -50.17 85.93
C ASP A 65 -7.70 -49.75 87.23
N GLN A 66 -6.40 -50.01 87.38
CA GLN A 66 -5.60 -49.65 88.55
C GLN A 66 -4.70 -48.43 88.32
N ASP A 67 -4.21 -48.20 87.09
CA ASP A 67 -3.35 -47.07 86.74
C ASP A 67 -3.61 -46.53 85.32
N ARG A 68 -4.58 -45.59 85.25
CA ARG A 68 -4.98 -44.91 84.01
C ARG A 68 -3.86 -44.08 83.38
N GLU A 69 -2.94 -43.54 84.18
CA GLU A 69 -1.84 -42.70 83.68
C GLU A 69 -0.84 -43.53 82.87
N THR A 70 -0.55 -44.75 83.33
CA THR A 70 0.33 -45.69 82.62
C THR A 70 -0.24 -46.07 81.25
N THR A 71 -1.54 -46.37 81.13
CA THR A 71 -2.17 -46.68 79.84
C THR A 71 -2.22 -45.46 78.90
N LEU A 72 -2.47 -44.25 79.43
CA LEU A 72 -2.41 -43.01 78.65
C LEU A 72 -1.00 -42.71 78.12
N SER A 73 0.03 -42.96 78.92
CA SER A 73 1.43 -42.84 78.52
C SER A 73 1.79 -43.86 77.42
N ALA A 74 1.34 -45.10 77.55
CA ALA A 74 1.50 -46.13 76.53
C ALA A 74 0.81 -45.76 75.21
N LEU A 75 -0.41 -45.21 75.28
CA LEU A 75 -1.14 -44.67 74.12
C LEU A 75 -0.44 -43.47 73.49
N ALA A 76 0.16 -42.58 74.29
CA ALA A 76 0.94 -41.45 73.79
C ALA A 76 2.24 -41.90 73.09
N SER A 77 2.88 -42.96 73.58
CA SER A 77 4.02 -43.61 72.91
C SER A 77 3.58 -44.24 71.58
N LEU A 78 2.45 -44.96 71.58
CA LEU A 78 1.88 -45.55 70.37
C LEU A 78 1.55 -44.49 69.32
N ARG A 79 0.93 -43.38 69.74
CA ARG A 79 0.68 -42.19 68.90
C ARG A 79 1.96 -41.72 68.20
N GLY A 80 3.08 -41.63 68.92
CA GLY A 80 4.38 -41.26 68.36
C GLY A 80 4.94 -42.27 67.37
N ARG A 81 4.81 -43.58 67.66
CA ARG A 81 5.31 -44.67 66.80
C ARG A 81 4.59 -44.75 65.44
N VAL A 82 3.26 -44.57 65.42
CA VAL A 82 2.48 -44.53 64.17
C VAL A 82 2.40 -43.15 63.53
N ARG A 83 2.97 -42.12 64.17
CA ARG A 83 2.81 -40.71 63.77
C ARG A 83 1.35 -40.30 63.59
N ALA A 84 0.48 -40.80 64.47
CA ALA A 84 -0.92 -40.38 64.53
C ALA A 84 -1.01 -39.04 65.29
N ASP A 85 -1.98 -38.21 64.94
CA ASP A 85 -2.26 -36.97 65.66
C ASP A 85 -3.00 -37.25 66.98
N ALA A 86 -3.78 -38.34 66.99
CA ALA A 86 -4.49 -38.81 68.15
C ALA A 86 -4.73 -40.33 68.07
N VAL A 87 -4.88 -40.95 69.23
CA VAL A 87 -5.37 -42.32 69.37
C VAL A 87 -6.54 -42.28 70.34
N LEU A 88 -7.67 -42.86 69.92
CA LEU A 88 -8.79 -43.18 70.79
C LEU A 88 -8.76 -44.67 71.11
N MET A 89 -9.34 -45.03 72.25
CA MET A 89 -9.57 -46.43 72.58
C MET A 89 -11.03 -46.59 73.03
N ALA A 90 -11.70 -47.60 72.49
CA ALA A 90 -13.09 -47.92 72.84
C ALA A 90 -13.20 -49.31 73.46
N SER A 91 -14.18 -49.50 74.34
CA SER A 91 -14.55 -50.81 74.87
C SER A 91 -15.30 -51.64 73.83
N LEU A 92 -15.50 -52.92 74.11
CA LEU A 92 -16.34 -53.80 73.30
C LEU A 92 -17.81 -53.33 73.29
N ASP A 93 -18.26 -52.67 74.36
CA ASP A 93 -19.60 -52.07 74.48
C ASP A 93 -19.71 -50.69 73.80
N LYS A 94 -18.72 -50.31 72.98
CA LYS A 94 -18.67 -49.06 72.20
C LYS A 94 -18.65 -47.80 73.08
N GLU A 95 -18.05 -47.88 74.27
CA GLU A 95 -17.75 -46.73 75.12
C GLU A 95 -16.32 -46.26 74.91
N LEU A 96 -16.08 -44.95 74.96
CA LEU A 96 -14.75 -44.35 74.87
C LEU A 96 -14.01 -44.54 76.20
N LEU A 97 -12.97 -45.38 76.19
CA LEU A 97 -12.11 -45.63 77.35
C LEU A 97 -11.03 -44.54 77.48
N PHE A 98 -10.40 -44.16 76.36
CA PHE A 98 -9.30 -43.20 76.35
C PHE A 98 -9.34 -42.31 75.10
N ASP A 99 -9.07 -41.01 75.28
CA ASP A 99 -8.80 -40.05 74.20
C ASP A 99 -7.50 -39.31 74.51
N THR A 100 -6.45 -39.54 73.73
CA THR A 100 -5.15 -38.84 73.87
C THR A 100 -5.23 -37.32 73.66
N ARG A 101 -6.29 -36.79 73.03
CA ARG A 101 -6.54 -35.35 72.90
C ARG A 101 -7.25 -34.76 74.10
N ARG A 102 -8.09 -35.57 74.76
CA ARG A 102 -8.89 -35.20 75.94
C ARG A 102 -8.74 -36.28 77.02
N PRO A 103 -7.60 -36.34 77.72
CA PRO A 103 -7.31 -37.44 78.65
C PRO A 103 -8.33 -37.61 79.77
N GLN A 104 -9.05 -36.53 80.12
CA GLN A 104 -10.09 -36.52 81.15
C GLN A 104 -11.39 -37.19 80.71
N LEU A 105 -11.63 -37.35 79.40
CA LEU A 105 -12.84 -37.93 78.85
C LEU A 105 -12.76 -39.47 78.89
N HIS A 106 -13.72 -40.10 79.56
CA HIS A 106 -13.84 -41.55 79.69
C HIS A 106 -15.29 -41.96 79.96
N ASN A 107 -15.64 -43.21 79.66
CA ASN A 107 -16.95 -43.83 79.90
C ASN A 107 -18.11 -43.02 79.30
N VAL A 108 -17.86 -42.42 78.13
CA VAL A 108 -18.88 -41.76 77.30
C VAL A 108 -19.08 -42.59 76.03
N PRO A 109 -20.23 -42.53 75.36
CA PRO A 109 -20.43 -43.24 74.09
C PRO A 109 -19.34 -42.90 73.07
N PHE A 110 -18.78 -43.92 72.42
CA PHE A 110 -17.78 -43.72 71.37
C PHE A 110 -18.39 -42.87 70.24
N PRO A 111 -17.69 -41.82 69.74
CA PRO A 111 -18.29 -40.90 68.77
C PRO A 111 -18.72 -41.53 67.44
N PHE A 112 -18.19 -42.71 67.09
CA PHE A 112 -18.40 -43.37 65.79
C PHE A 112 -18.73 -44.88 65.95
N PRO A 113 -19.85 -45.25 66.60
CA PRO A 113 -20.13 -46.65 66.97
C PRO A 113 -20.24 -47.59 65.76
N LYS A 114 -20.70 -47.06 64.62
CA LYS A 114 -20.79 -47.79 63.34
C LYS A 114 -19.43 -48.21 62.78
N LEU A 115 -18.34 -47.51 63.12
CA LEU A 115 -17.00 -47.92 62.70
C LEU A 115 -16.54 -49.16 63.48
N ILE A 116 -16.91 -49.26 64.75
CA ILE A 116 -16.65 -50.45 65.55
C ILE A 116 -17.43 -51.65 64.99
N GLU A 117 -18.71 -51.48 64.67
CA GLU A 117 -19.54 -52.55 64.03
C GLU A 117 -18.93 -53.06 62.71
N LYS A 118 -18.41 -52.13 61.89
CA LYS A 118 -17.71 -52.48 60.64
C LYS A 118 -16.39 -53.20 60.89
N ALA A 119 -15.69 -52.85 61.97
CA ALA A 119 -14.42 -53.48 62.35
C ALA A 119 -14.63 -54.86 62.97
N GLU A 120 -15.70 -55.07 63.75
CA GLU A 120 -16.13 -56.38 64.28
C GLU A 120 -16.32 -57.40 63.15
N THR A 121 -16.80 -56.95 61.99
CA THR A 121 -17.05 -57.84 60.83
C THR A 121 -15.80 -58.08 59.97
N ASN A 122 -14.89 -57.09 59.88
CA ASN A 122 -13.80 -57.09 58.89
C ASN A 122 -12.38 -57.15 59.53
N ASP A 123 -12.28 -57.49 60.82
CA ASP A 123 -11.08 -57.42 61.69
C ASP A 123 -10.43 -56.04 61.82
N SER A 124 -10.72 -55.10 60.91
CA SER A 124 -10.32 -53.71 61.00
C SER A 124 -11.12 -52.87 60.01
N THR A 125 -11.23 -51.57 60.24
CA THR A 125 -11.85 -50.66 59.27
C THR A 125 -11.13 -49.32 59.22
N TYR A 126 -11.46 -48.54 58.19
CA TYR A 126 -10.98 -47.18 58.00
C TYR A 126 -12.12 -46.29 57.53
N ALA A 127 -12.16 -45.04 58.01
CA ALA A 127 -13.06 -44.02 57.50
C ALA A 127 -12.49 -42.61 57.66
N PHE A 128 -13.08 -41.65 56.95
CA PHE A 128 -12.93 -40.25 57.29
C PHE A 128 -14.00 -39.84 58.32
N VAL A 129 -13.61 -39.05 59.31
CA VAL A 129 -14.50 -38.53 60.34
C VAL A 129 -14.22 -37.06 60.58
N VAL A 130 -15.27 -36.29 60.81
CA VAL A 130 -15.14 -34.91 61.29
C VAL A 130 -15.38 -34.90 62.79
N LEU A 131 -14.37 -34.46 63.54
CA LEU A 131 -14.38 -34.38 64.99
C LEU A 131 -13.84 -33.02 65.41
N ASP A 132 -14.58 -32.29 66.24
CA ASP A 132 -14.20 -30.95 66.72
C ASP A 132 -13.91 -29.93 65.58
N ARG A 133 -14.67 -30.00 64.47
CA ARG A 133 -14.49 -29.20 63.24
C ARG A 133 -13.18 -29.44 62.48
N GLU A 134 -12.46 -30.50 62.82
CA GLU A 134 -11.31 -30.98 62.06
C GLU A 134 -11.63 -32.30 61.36
N LEU A 135 -11.03 -32.52 60.20
CA LEU A 135 -11.18 -33.75 59.44
C LEU A 135 -10.04 -34.70 59.82
N TYR A 136 -10.41 -35.92 60.20
CA TYR A 136 -9.49 -36.99 60.53
C TYR A 136 -9.74 -38.21 59.65
N ALA A 137 -8.66 -38.90 59.32
CA ALA A 137 -8.63 -40.26 58.86
C ALA A 137 -8.49 -41.17 60.08
N ILE A 138 -9.48 -42.00 60.37
CA ILE A 138 -9.49 -42.92 61.51
C ILE A 138 -9.38 -44.35 61.01
N ALA A 139 -8.47 -45.12 61.60
CA ALA A 139 -8.47 -46.58 61.47
C ALA A 139 -8.92 -47.20 62.79
N VAL A 140 -9.59 -48.33 62.73
CA VAL A 140 -10.09 -49.07 63.90
C VAL A 140 -9.55 -50.50 63.82
N ALA A 141 -8.87 -50.94 64.86
CA ALA A 141 -8.28 -52.28 64.95
C ALA A 141 -8.47 -52.85 66.38
N PRO A 142 -8.71 -54.16 66.53
CA PRO A 142 -8.92 -54.78 67.83
C PRO A 142 -7.60 -54.88 68.60
N LEU A 143 -7.63 -54.57 69.89
CA LEU A 143 -6.60 -54.92 70.85
C LEU A 143 -6.85 -56.36 71.29
N LEU A 144 -5.91 -57.27 71.00
CA LEU A 144 -6.08 -58.72 71.21
C LEU A 144 -5.35 -59.18 72.48
N ALA A 145 -6.01 -59.98 73.33
CA ALA A 145 -5.35 -60.76 74.38
C ALA A 145 -6.21 -61.98 74.78
N PRO A 146 -5.81 -63.21 74.40
CA PRO A 146 -5.97 -63.79 73.05
C PRO A 146 -7.25 -63.42 72.26
N ASP A 147 -8.33 -63.00 72.91
CA ASP A 147 -9.56 -62.48 72.27
C ASP A 147 -9.56 -60.93 72.24
N PRO A 148 -10.38 -60.25 71.41
CA PRO A 148 -10.50 -58.80 71.44
C PRO A 148 -10.95 -58.28 72.80
N ILE A 149 -10.18 -57.38 73.42
CA ILE A 149 -10.49 -56.77 74.73
C ILE A 149 -10.86 -55.28 74.63
N ALA A 150 -10.45 -54.60 73.56
CA ALA A 150 -10.76 -53.21 73.26
C ALA A 150 -10.54 -52.90 71.77
N TRP A 151 -10.90 -51.70 71.33
CA TRP A 151 -10.68 -51.19 69.98
C TRP A 151 -9.71 -50.01 70.00
N LEU A 152 -8.58 -50.15 69.32
CA LEU A 152 -7.62 -49.08 69.09
C LEU A 152 -7.99 -48.29 67.84
N CYS A 153 -8.04 -46.97 67.99
CA CYS A 153 -8.54 -46.06 66.98
C CYS A 153 -7.54 -44.93 66.70
N PRO A 154 -6.40 -45.18 66.02
CA PRO A 154 -5.50 -44.10 65.62
C PRO A 154 -6.15 -43.19 64.56
N MET A 155 -5.92 -41.89 64.72
CA MET A 155 -6.49 -40.81 63.91
C MET A 155 -5.37 -39.90 63.36
N PHE A 156 -5.48 -39.57 62.08
CA PHE A 156 -4.54 -38.74 61.33
C PHE A 156 -5.28 -37.53 60.79
N ARG A 157 -4.82 -36.33 61.11
CA ARG A 157 -5.49 -35.10 60.71
C ARG A 157 -5.28 -34.84 59.22
N ILE A 158 -6.33 -34.39 58.56
CA ILE A 158 -6.33 -33.99 57.16
C ILE A 158 -6.29 -32.46 57.11
N ASP A 159 -5.07 -31.92 57.02
CA ASP A 159 -4.79 -30.49 57.05
C ASP A 159 -4.00 -30.02 55.79
N ASP A 160 -3.38 -28.84 55.88
CA ASP A 160 -2.64 -28.25 54.77
C ASP A 160 -1.37 -29.04 54.41
N ASP A 161 -0.75 -29.71 55.37
CA ASP A 161 0.45 -30.53 55.11
C ASP A 161 0.08 -31.77 54.32
N PHE A 162 -1.02 -32.42 54.69
CA PHE A 162 -1.56 -33.53 53.92
C PHE A 162 -1.95 -33.12 52.48
N ALA A 163 -2.59 -31.95 52.33
CA ALA A 163 -2.91 -31.41 51.02
C ALA A 163 -1.64 -31.14 50.18
N ARG A 164 -0.57 -30.62 50.80
CA ARG A 164 0.73 -30.42 50.14
C ARG A 164 1.38 -31.72 49.71
N GLU A 165 1.34 -32.76 50.54
CA GLU A 165 1.90 -34.08 50.23
C GLU A 165 1.26 -34.64 48.96
N ILE A 166 -0.07 -34.61 48.87
CA ILE A 166 -0.78 -35.14 47.70
C ILE A 166 -0.55 -34.26 46.46
N LYS A 167 -0.41 -32.94 46.64
CA LYS A 167 -0.04 -32.03 45.55
C LYS A 167 1.30 -32.41 44.91
N VAL A 168 2.27 -32.91 45.67
CA VAL A 168 3.56 -33.37 45.11
C VAL A 168 3.36 -34.53 44.12
N TYR A 169 2.45 -35.46 44.40
CA TYR A 169 2.20 -36.62 43.54
C TYR A 169 1.26 -36.33 42.37
N THR A 170 0.27 -35.46 42.56
CA THR A 170 -0.77 -35.19 41.56
C THR A 170 -0.48 -33.95 40.71
N ASN A 171 0.39 -33.06 41.19
CA ASN A 171 0.59 -31.70 40.66
C ASN A 171 -0.73 -30.91 40.52
N LEU A 172 -1.70 -31.19 41.40
CA LEU A 172 -2.98 -30.49 41.48
C LEU A 172 -3.04 -29.67 42.76
N GLU A 173 -3.77 -28.56 42.71
CA GLU A 173 -4.14 -27.85 43.91
C GLU A 173 -5.28 -28.61 44.60
N ILE A 174 -5.23 -28.72 45.92
CA ILE A 174 -6.11 -29.61 46.70
C ILE A 174 -6.77 -28.80 47.80
N THR A 175 -8.07 -28.97 47.95
CA THR A 175 -8.85 -28.35 49.03
C THR A 175 -9.79 -29.37 49.65
N PHE A 176 -9.65 -29.61 50.95
CA PHE A 176 -10.54 -30.44 51.75
C PHE A 176 -11.54 -29.56 52.50
N LEU A 177 -12.83 -29.83 52.33
CA LEU A 177 -13.89 -29.08 53.00
C LEU A 177 -15.14 -29.92 53.19
N ASN A 178 -16.08 -29.40 53.99
CA ASN A 178 -17.49 -29.78 53.93
C ASN A 178 -18.33 -28.49 53.76
N ARG A 179 -19.65 -28.57 53.99
CA ARG A 179 -20.53 -27.38 53.88
C ARG A 179 -20.22 -26.26 54.89
N ALA A 180 -19.62 -26.58 56.03
CA ALA A 180 -19.43 -25.67 57.15
C ALA A 180 -17.97 -25.21 57.33
N ASP A 181 -17.03 -26.14 57.17
CA ASP A 181 -15.63 -26.01 57.56
C ASP A 181 -14.68 -26.30 56.39
N LEU A 182 -13.57 -25.55 56.36
CA LEU A 182 -12.45 -25.74 55.45
C LEU A 182 -11.31 -26.40 56.22
N PHE A 183 -11.05 -27.68 55.95
CA PHE A 183 -10.11 -28.49 56.71
C PHE A 183 -8.66 -28.24 56.27
N GLY A 184 -8.37 -28.33 54.97
CA GLY A 184 -7.03 -28.14 54.44
C GLY A 184 -7.03 -27.61 53.01
N THR A 185 -6.03 -26.82 52.62
CA THR A 185 -5.88 -26.35 51.24
C THR A 185 -4.44 -26.06 50.85
N THR A 186 -4.09 -26.30 49.59
CA THR A 186 -2.82 -25.84 49.00
C THR A 186 -2.93 -24.48 48.32
N LEU A 187 -4.16 -23.96 48.16
CA LEU A 187 -4.40 -22.66 47.54
C LEU A 187 -4.12 -21.51 48.52
N PRO A 188 -3.63 -20.37 48.00
CA PRO A 188 -3.47 -19.18 48.84
C PRO A 188 -4.84 -18.61 49.23
N ASN A 189 -4.90 -17.97 50.41
CA ASN A 189 -6.05 -17.21 50.90
C ASN A 189 -7.30 -18.05 51.26
N ARG A 190 -7.23 -18.76 52.39
CA ARG A 190 -8.33 -19.55 52.98
C ARG A 190 -9.66 -18.80 53.07
N ARG A 191 -9.65 -17.52 53.43
CA ARG A 191 -10.88 -16.71 53.58
C ARG A 191 -11.66 -16.60 52.26
N ALA A 192 -10.95 -16.36 51.15
CA ALA A 192 -11.58 -16.25 49.83
C ALA A 192 -12.19 -17.59 49.39
N ILE A 193 -11.50 -18.70 49.69
CA ILE A 193 -11.97 -20.07 49.38
C ILE A 193 -13.24 -20.37 50.18
N THR A 194 -13.23 -20.15 51.49
CA THR A 194 -14.40 -20.39 52.35
C THR A 194 -15.59 -19.54 51.92
N GLN A 195 -15.39 -18.27 51.53
CA GLN A 195 -16.47 -17.41 51.06
C GLN A 195 -17.03 -17.84 49.70
N MET A 196 -16.17 -18.29 48.78
CA MET A 196 -16.58 -18.75 47.45
C MET A 196 -17.39 -20.05 47.50
N LEU A 197 -17.01 -20.96 48.41
CA LEU A 197 -17.61 -22.28 48.54
C LEU A 197 -18.83 -22.30 49.48
N ARG A 198 -19.04 -21.23 50.26
CA ARG A 198 -20.24 -21.06 51.08
C ARG A 198 -21.48 -21.10 50.20
N ASP A 199 -22.43 -21.97 50.56
CA ASP A 199 -23.73 -22.17 49.90
C ASP A 199 -23.69 -22.69 48.44
N ARG A 200 -22.52 -23.10 47.92
CA ARG A 200 -22.44 -23.76 46.60
C ARG A 200 -22.73 -25.25 46.69
N VAL A 201 -23.56 -25.74 45.76
CA VAL A 201 -23.74 -27.18 45.55
C VAL A 201 -22.55 -27.70 44.74
N LEU A 202 -21.81 -28.64 45.32
CA LEU A 202 -20.63 -29.27 44.73
C LEU A 202 -20.98 -30.72 44.40
N PRO A 203 -21.51 -31.01 43.20
CA PRO A 203 -21.91 -32.35 42.83
C PRO A 203 -20.68 -33.27 42.70
N PRO A 204 -20.71 -34.49 43.27
CA PRO A 204 -19.59 -35.41 43.23
C PRO A 204 -19.31 -35.88 41.79
N LYS A 205 -18.04 -36.16 41.49
CA LYS A 205 -17.56 -36.65 40.20
C LYS A 205 -17.84 -35.72 39.00
N GLN A 206 -18.08 -34.44 39.26
CA GLN A 206 -18.26 -33.42 38.22
C GLN A 206 -17.08 -32.45 38.18
N VAL A 207 -16.86 -31.89 36.99
CA VAL A 207 -15.95 -30.76 36.78
C VAL A 207 -16.75 -29.47 36.91
N ILE A 208 -16.23 -28.53 37.69
CA ILE A 208 -16.81 -27.21 37.91
C ILE A 208 -15.75 -26.13 37.76
N ASP A 209 -16.16 -24.96 37.29
CA ASP A 209 -15.29 -23.79 37.21
C ASP A 209 -15.48 -22.92 38.46
N LEU A 210 -14.38 -22.64 39.13
CA LEU A 210 -14.33 -21.84 40.36
C LEU A 210 -13.46 -20.61 40.13
N ARG A 211 -14.01 -19.43 40.39
CA ARG A 211 -13.27 -18.17 40.24
C ARG A 211 -12.77 -17.69 41.60
N LEU A 212 -11.45 -17.75 41.79
CA LEU A 212 -10.76 -17.31 42.99
C LEU A 212 -10.04 -15.99 42.69
N ALA A 213 -10.57 -14.89 43.24
CA ALA A 213 -10.13 -13.54 42.93
C ALA A 213 -10.12 -13.23 41.42
N ARG A 214 -8.94 -13.17 40.79
CA ARG A 214 -8.76 -12.92 39.35
C ARG A 214 -8.47 -14.17 38.55
N GLU A 215 -8.32 -15.33 39.18
CA GLU A 215 -7.99 -16.59 38.51
C GLU A 215 -9.20 -17.53 38.39
N ILE A 216 -9.26 -18.26 37.28
CA ILE A 216 -10.25 -19.33 37.05
C ILE A 216 -9.58 -20.68 37.30
N PHE A 217 -10.16 -21.47 38.19
CA PHE A 217 -9.74 -22.83 38.51
C PHE A 217 -10.78 -23.82 38.00
N VAL A 218 -10.35 -24.71 37.11
CA VAL A 218 -11.14 -25.88 36.75
C VAL A 218 -10.93 -26.90 37.86
N SER A 219 -12.02 -27.38 38.46
CA SER A 219 -12.00 -28.17 39.69
C SER A 219 -12.83 -29.44 39.54
N TYR A 220 -12.35 -30.55 40.10
CA TYR A 220 -13.03 -31.84 40.11
C TYR A 220 -13.36 -32.23 41.56
N VAL A 221 -14.62 -32.62 41.79
CA VAL A 221 -15.14 -32.92 43.13
C VAL A 221 -15.01 -34.42 43.43
N VAL A 222 -14.21 -34.77 44.42
CA VAL A 222 -14.08 -36.12 44.96
C VAL A 222 -14.80 -36.19 46.31
N GLN A 223 -15.72 -37.14 46.46
CA GLN A 223 -16.39 -37.39 47.74
C GLN A 223 -15.58 -38.38 48.57
N LEU A 224 -15.27 -38.02 49.81
CA LEU A 224 -14.52 -38.90 50.70
C LEU A 224 -15.46 -39.91 51.38
N PRO A 225 -15.05 -41.18 51.55
CA PRO A 225 -15.83 -42.18 52.27
C PRO A 225 -15.78 -41.89 53.78
N ALA A 226 -16.72 -41.08 54.25
CA ALA A 226 -16.77 -40.61 55.63
C ALA A 226 -17.98 -41.14 56.40
N GLU A 227 -17.83 -41.29 57.70
CA GLU A 227 -18.91 -41.71 58.61
C GLU A 227 -19.89 -40.57 58.91
N ASN A 228 -19.41 -39.32 58.95
CA ASN A 228 -20.21 -38.14 59.24
C ASN A 228 -19.81 -36.92 58.39
N ALA A 229 -20.67 -35.90 58.38
CA ALA A 229 -20.43 -34.56 57.81
C ALA A 229 -20.05 -34.46 56.30
N HIS A 230 -19.99 -35.58 55.57
CA HIS A 230 -19.76 -35.68 54.12
C HIS A 230 -18.67 -34.74 53.58
N PRO A 231 -17.42 -34.85 54.05
CA PRO A 231 -16.29 -34.10 53.52
C PRO A 231 -16.02 -34.46 52.06
N ILE A 232 -15.52 -33.47 51.32
CA ILE A 232 -15.12 -33.57 49.93
C ILE A 232 -13.69 -33.06 49.75
N ALA A 233 -13.02 -33.58 48.74
CA ALA A 233 -11.76 -33.07 48.24
C ALA A 233 -11.98 -32.44 46.86
N LEU A 234 -11.61 -31.18 46.70
CA LEU A 234 -11.55 -30.50 45.42
C LEU A 234 -10.13 -30.63 44.87
N LEU A 235 -10.01 -31.22 43.69
CA LEU A 235 -8.76 -31.24 42.93
C LEU A 235 -8.85 -30.17 41.85
N GLN A 236 -7.86 -29.28 41.78
CA GLN A 236 -8.01 -28.02 41.05
C GLN A 236 -6.75 -27.70 40.24
N ARG A 237 -6.93 -26.99 39.12
CA ARG A 237 -5.84 -26.46 38.31
C ARG A 237 -6.23 -25.10 37.71
N SER A 238 -5.29 -24.15 37.74
CA SER A 238 -5.52 -22.78 37.25
C SER A 238 -5.50 -22.74 35.72
N LEU A 239 -6.61 -22.33 35.12
CA LEU A 239 -6.74 -22.15 33.67
C LEU A 239 -5.82 -21.03 33.17
N ASP A 240 -5.68 -19.95 33.95
CA ASP A 240 -4.84 -18.82 33.57
C ASP A 240 -3.36 -19.19 33.54
N LYS A 241 -2.90 -20.00 34.50
CA LYS A 241 -1.53 -20.53 34.50
C LYS A 241 -1.29 -21.48 33.33
N GLU A 242 -2.26 -22.32 32.98
CA GLU A 242 -2.16 -23.22 31.82
C GLU A 242 -2.16 -22.45 30.48
N LEU A 243 -2.87 -21.34 30.39
CA LEU A 243 -2.92 -20.48 29.20
C LEU A 243 -1.70 -19.54 29.07
N ALA A 244 -0.97 -19.27 30.15
CA ALA A 244 0.15 -18.32 30.15
C ALA A 244 1.25 -18.60 29.10
N PRO A 245 1.65 -19.87 28.81
CA PRO A 245 2.57 -20.17 27.72
C PRO A 245 2.00 -19.79 26.34
N TYR A 246 0.72 -20.08 26.09
CA TYR A 246 0.05 -19.76 24.83
C TYR A 246 -0.05 -18.24 24.61
N LEU A 247 -0.41 -17.49 25.65
CA LEU A 247 -0.49 -16.02 25.59
C LEU A 247 0.89 -15.38 25.37
N ARG A 248 1.97 -15.97 25.89
CA ARG A 248 3.35 -15.50 25.62
C ARG A 248 3.73 -15.68 24.16
N LEU A 249 3.43 -16.86 23.61
CA LEU A 249 3.71 -17.17 22.20
C LEU A 249 2.90 -16.25 21.26
N GLU A 250 1.64 -16.01 21.60
CA GLU A 250 0.76 -15.08 20.89
C GLU A 250 1.33 -13.65 20.86
N ARG A 251 1.78 -13.12 22.01
CA ARG A 251 2.44 -11.81 22.07
C ARG A 251 3.71 -11.76 21.23
N PHE A 252 4.50 -12.83 21.26
CA PHE A 252 5.71 -12.93 20.44
C PHE A 252 5.39 -12.88 18.95
N TYR A 253 4.40 -13.64 18.47
CA TYR A 253 3.98 -13.59 17.07
C TYR A 253 3.40 -12.24 16.67
N LEU A 254 2.67 -11.55 17.56
CA LEU A 254 2.18 -10.19 17.29
C LEU A 254 3.34 -9.20 17.09
N ILE A 255 4.37 -9.26 17.93
CA ILE A 255 5.57 -8.41 17.79
C ILE A 255 6.29 -8.71 16.47
N LEU A 256 6.47 -9.99 16.14
CA LEU A 256 7.10 -10.41 14.89
C LEU A 256 6.31 -9.93 13.66
N ALA A 257 4.98 -10.03 13.70
CA ALA A 257 4.11 -9.55 12.62
C ALA A 257 4.19 -8.02 12.46
N LEU A 258 4.20 -7.26 13.56
CA LEU A 258 4.36 -5.81 13.52
C LEU A 258 5.74 -5.39 12.97
N LEU A 259 6.81 -6.08 13.37
CA LEU A 259 8.14 -5.87 12.81
C LEU A 259 8.17 -6.16 11.31
N GLY A 260 7.59 -7.27 10.88
CA GLY A 260 7.46 -7.62 9.46
C GLY A 260 6.72 -6.55 8.67
N LEU A 261 5.59 -6.05 9.19
CA LEU A 261 4.81 -4.98 8.56
C LEU A 261 5.62 -3.68 8.47
N GLY A 262 6.37 -3.33 9.51
CA GLY A 262 7.28 -2.18 9.52
C GLY A 262 8.36 -2.29 8.45
N VAL A 263 9.02 -3.44 8.35
CA VAL A 263 10.05 -3.71 7.32
C VAL A 263 9.44 -3.63 5.92
N SER A 264 8.28 -4.24 5.67
CA SER A 264 7.60 -4.16 4.37
C SER A 264 7.22 -2.73 4.00
N ALA A 265 6.76 -1.91 4.95
CA ALA A 265 6.44 -0.51 4.71
C ALA A 265 7.69 0.32 4.36
N ILE A 266 8.81 0.10 5.06
CA ILE A 266 10.09 0.76 4.77
C ILE A 266 10.59 0.36 3.38
N LEU A 267 10.57 -0.94 3.06
CA LEU A 267 10.99 -1.44 1.75
C LEU A 267 10.10 -0.89 0.62
N GLY A 268 8.78 -0.83 0.84
CA GLY A 268 7.84 -0.23 -0.10
C GLY A 268 8.12 1.26 -0.35
N LEU A 269 8.40 2.02 0.72
CA LEU A 269 8.80 3.43 0.60
C LEU A 269 10.15 3.60 -0.12
N TRP A 270 11.08 2.69 0.10
CA TRP A 270 12.38 2.69 -0.57
C TRP A 270 12.24 2.43 -2.07
N ILE A 271 11.48 1.40 -2.47
CA ILE A 271 11.19 1.11 -3.90
C ILE A 271 10.42 2.27 -4.55
N ALA A 272 9.41 2.80 -3.86
CA ALA A 272 8.60 3.90 -4.40
C ALA A 272 9.46 5.16 -4.67
N ARG A 273 10.42 5.47 -3.79
CA ARG A 273 11.34 6.59 -3.94
C ARG A 273 12.48 6.30 -4.91
N GLY A 274 13.00 5.09 -4.93
CA GLY A 274 14.16 4.70 -5.73
C GLY A 274 13.82 4.38 -7.19
N VAL A 275 12.63 3.87 -7.47
CA VAL A 275 12.28 3.36 -8.80
C VAL A 275 10.98 3.98 -9.34
N SER A 276 9.87 3.86 -8.60
CA SER A 276 8.56 4.22 -9.15
C SER A 276 8.41 5.71 -9.48
N ARG A 277 8.91 6.60 -8.62
CA ARG A 277 8.85 8.05 -8.85
C ARG A 277 9.66 8.49 -10.08
N PRO A 278 10.97 8.18 -10.19
CA PRO A 278 11.75 8.52 -11.37
C PRO A 278 11.16 8.04 -12.70
N VAL A 279 10.63 6.81 -12.73
CA VAL A 279 9.99 6.25 -13.94
C VAL A 279 8.74 7.04 -14.32
N LEU A 280 7.93 7.44 -13.33
CA LEU A 280 6.75 8.28 -13.59
C LEU A 280 7.14 9.68 -14.09
N GLU A 281 8.21 10.26 -13.57
CA GLU A 281 8.75 11.56 -14.02
C GLU A 281 9.22 11.50 -15.48
N LEU A 282 9.95 10.44 -15.85
CA LEU A 282 10.33 10.18 -17.25
C LEU A 282 9.10 9.98 -18.14
N ALA A 283 8.09 9.24 -17.67
CA ALA A 283 6.85 9.02 -18.42
C ALA A 283 6.02 10.31 -18.59
N SER A 284 6.02 11.22 -17.61
CA SER A 284 5.45 12.56 -17.78
C SER A 284 6.27 13.41 -18.75
N GLY A 285 7.61 13.40 -18.64
CA GLY A 285 8.46 14.14 -19.56
C GLY A 285 8.28 13.69 -21.02
N ALA A 286 8.15 12.39 -21.25
CA ALA A 286 7.88 11.85 -22.59
C ALA A 286 6.53 12.35 -23.15
N ARG A 287 5.51 12.50 -22.30
CA ARG A 287 4.21 13.07 -22.71
C ARG A 287 4.32 14.56 -23.07
N GLU A 288 5.11 15.33 -22.33
CA GLU A 288 5.41 16.74 -22.65
C GLU A 288 6.09 16.88 -24.01
N ILE A 289 7.10 16.05 -24.30
CA ILE A 289 7.77 16.02 -25.61
C ILE A 289 6.78 15.66 -26.72
N ALA A 290 5.92 14.66 -26.51
CA ALA A 290 4.91 14.25 -27.48
C ALA A 290 3.88 15.35 -27.78
N ALA A 291 3.63 16.25 -26.82
CA ALA A 291 2.79 17.43 -26.99
C ALA A 291 3.51 18.61 -27.70
N GLY A 292 4.78 18.45 -28.08
CA GLY A 292 5.59 19.47 -28.77
C GLY A 292 6.42 20.36 -27.84
N ASN A 293 6.39 20.13 -26.53
CA ASN A 293 7.19 20.89 -25.57
C ASN A 293 8.62 20.30 -25.46
N TYR A 294 9.45 20.54 -26.48
CA TYR A 294 10.80 19.98 -26.54
C TYR A 294 11.78 20.57 -25.53
N ASN A 295 11.42 21.65 -24.84
CA ASN A 295 12.27 22.30 -23.83
C ASN A 295 12.14 21.68 -22.43
N HIS A 296 11.17 20.78 -22.22
CA HIS A 296 10.99 20.11 -20.94
C HIS A 296 12.20 19.22 -20.59
N ARG A 297 12.67 19.31 -19.35
CA ARG A 297 13.83 18.54 -18.84
C ARG A 297 13.41 17.71 -17.64
N VAL A 298 13.96 16.50 -17.57
CA VAL A 298 13.80 15.61 -16.42
C VAL A 298 15.09 15.63 -15.60
N GLU A 299 15.02 16.19 -14.39
CA GLU A 299 16.17 16.32 -13.48
C GLU A 299 16.13 15.24 -12.40
N LEU A 300 16.78 14.11 -12.67
CA LEU A 300 16.98 13.08 -11.66
C LEU A 300 18.35 13.25 -11.00
N LYS A 301 18.40 13.15 -9.67
CA LYS A 301 19.64 13.20 -8.88
C LYS A 301 20.35 11.84 -8.76
N GLN A 302 19.79 10.80 -9.35
CA GLN A 302 20.30 9.43 -9.22
C GLN A 302 21.49 9.20 -10.16
N GLU A 303 22.49 8.46 -9.69
CA GLU A 303 23.69 8.07 -10.46
C GLU A 303 23.61 6.62 -10.97
N ASP A 304 22.40 6.07 -11.08
CA ASP A 304 22.11 4.71 -11.53
C ASP A 304 21.66 4.67 -13.01
N GLU A 305 21.19 3.51 -13.46
CA GLU A 305 20.68 3.31 -14.82
C GLU A 305 19.50 4.22 -15.16
N ILE A 306 18.69 4.59 -14.15
CA ILE A 306 17.56 5.51 -14.34
C ILE A 306 18.08 6.94 -14.55
N GLY A 307 19.08 7.36 -13.77
CA GLY A 307 19.79 8.62 -14.00
C GLY A 307 20.40 8.72 -15.40
N SER A 308 21.08 7.67 -15.86
CA SER A 308 21.64 7.58 -17.21
C SER A 308 20.56 7.66 -18.31
N LEU A 309 19.41 7.01 -18.08
CA LEU A 309 18.26 7.10 -18.98
C LEU A 309 17.70 8.53 -19.05
N ALA A 310 17.61 9.24 -17.92
CA ALA A 310 17.19 10.64 -17.91
C ALA A 310 18.16 11.57 -18.64
N ALA A 311 19.47 11.35 -18.51
CA ALA A 311 20.47 12.10 -19.26
C ALA A 311 20.30 11.89 -20.77
N SER A 312 20.12 10.63 -21.20
CA SER A 312 19.89 10.27 -22.60
C SER A 312 18.57 10.84 -23.14
N PHE A 313 17.51 10.81 -22.33
CA PHE A 313 16.21 11.43 -22.63
C PHE A 313 16.35 12.94 -22.86
N ASN A 314 17.07 13.64 -21.98
CA ASN A 314 17.34 15.07 -22.11
C ASN A 314 18.16 15.37 -23.38
N GLN A 315 19.16 14.55 -23.71
CA GLN A 315 19.92 14.73 -24.94
C GLN A 315 19.03 14.62 -26.19
N MET A 316 18.13 13.64 -26.23
CA MET A 316 17.15 13.49 -27.31
C MET A 316 16.19 14.69 -27.40
N SER A 317 15.65 15.16 -26.27
CA SER A 317 14.82 16.37 -26.17
C SER A 317 15.54 17.60 -26.74
N ALA A 318 16.83 17.77 -26.41
CA ALA A 318 17.63 18.87 -26.92
C ALA A 318 17.77 18.82 -28.44
N GLY A 319 18.04 17.63 -29.00
CA GLY A 319 18.14 17.43 -30.45
C GLY A 319 16.81 17.69 -31.17
N LEU A 320 15.67 17.34 -30.57
CA LEU A 320 14.35 17.66 -31.13
C LEU A 320 14.09 19.17 -31.13
N ALA A 321 14.39 19.86 -30.03
CA ALA A 321 14.24 21.32 -29.94
C ALA A 321 15.11 22.04 -30.98
N GLU A 322 16.34 21.58 -31.20
CA GLU A 322 17.22 22.13 -32.23
C GLU A 322 16.65 21.94 -33.65
N ARG A 323 16.16 20.73 -33.97
CA ARG A 323 15.55 20.46 -35.28
C ARG A 323 14.30 21.29 -35.52
N ASP A 324 13.48 21.51 -34.50
CA ASP A 324 12.29 22.36 -34.60
C ASP A 324 12.68 23.82 -34.87
N ARG A 325 13.72 24.33 -34.21
CA ARG A 325 14.27 25.67 -34.45
C ARG A 325 14.84 25.82 -35.87
N VAL A 326 15.55 24.81 -36.38
CA VAL A 326 16.04 24.81 -37.77
C VAL A 326 14.87 24.86 -38.75
N ARG A 327 13.81 24.09 -38.49
CA ARG A 327 12.59 24.10 -39.32
C ARG A 327 11.89 25.47 -39.32
N ASP A 328 11.75 26.11 -38.16
CA ASP A 328 11.19 27.47 -38.04
C ASP A 328 12.02 28.51 -38.81
N LEU A 329 13.35 28.45 -38.68
CA LEU A 329 14.25 29.35 -39.41
C LEU A 329 14.19 29.16 -40.92
N LEU A 330 14.12 27.91 -41.40
CA LEU A 330 13.95 27.63 -42.83
C LEU A 330 12.63 28.22 -43.37
N GLY A 331 11.53 28.13 -42.60
CA GLY A 331 10.24 28.74 -42.97
C GLY A 331 10.27 30.26 -43.14
N LYS A 332 11.25 30.96 -42.57
CA LYS A 332 11.45 32.41 -42.75
C LYS A 332 12.26 32.77 -44.00
N VAL A 333 12.96 31.80 -44.59
CA VAL A 333 13.87 32.01 -45.74
C VAL A 333 13.27 31.48 -47.04
N VAL A 334 12.41 30.47 -46.96
CA VAL A 334 11.72 29.89 -48.11
C VAL A 334 10.20 29.94 -47.89
N SER A 335 9.44 30.22 -48.95
CA SER A 335 7.98 30.21 -48.86
C SER A 335 7.47 28.81 -48.47
N PRO A 336 6.33 28.70 -47.74
CA PRO A 336 5.79 27.40 -47.32
C PRO A 336 5.55 26.42 -48.47
N ALA A 337 5.16 26.94 -49.65
CA ALA A 337 4.96 26.15 -50.85
C ALA A 337 6.28 25.56 -51.39
N ILE A 338 7.36 26.35 -51.43
CA ILE A 338 8.68 25.89 -51.86
C ILE A 338 9.26 24.90 -50.83
N ALA A 339 9.14 25.21 -49.53
CA ALA A 339 9.60 24.33 -48.46
C ALA A 339 8.91 22.96 -48.50
N SER A 340 7.59 22.94 -48.71
CA SER A 340 6.81 21.70 -48.84
C SER A 340 7.23 20.88 -50.05
N GLU A 341 7.53 21.53 -51.17
CA GLU A 341 7.99 20.85 -52.39
C GLU A 341 9.41 20.28 -52.22
N LEU A 342 10.32 21.02 -51.57
CA LEU A 342 11.68 20.57 -51.24
C LEU A 342 11.70 19.39 -50.26
N LEU A 343 10.69 19.28 -49.37
CA LEU A 343 10.55 18.14 -48.45
C LEU A 343 9.95 16.89 -49.12
N ARG A 344 9.16 17.05 -50.20
CA ARG A 344 8.46 15.96 -50.89
C ARG A 344 9.31 15.29 -51.98
N LYS A 345 10.15 16.05 -52.69
CA LYS A 345 10.97 15.55 -53.79
C LYS A 345 12.45 15.58 -53.39
N LYS A 346 13.22 14.63 -53.91
CA LYS A 346 14.69 14.67 -53.79
C LYS A 346 15.18 15.95 -54.46
N VAL A 347 15.89 16.79 -53.70
CA VAL A 347 16.39 18.07 -54.22
C VAL A 347 17.50 17.81 -55.23
N THR A 348 17.17 17.85 -56.53
CA THR A 348 18.13 17.72 -57.64
C THR A 348 18.11 18.98 -58.50
N LEU A 349 19.23 19.30 -59.13
CA LEU A 349 19.31 20.31 -60.18
C LEU A 349 18.42 19.90 -61.36
N GLY A 350 17.74 20.87 -61.95
CA GLY A 350 16.84 20.66 -63.09
C GLY A 350 15.52 21.39 -62.90
N GLY A 351 14.76 21.49 -63.98
CA GLY A 351 13.45 22.13 -63.99
C GLY A 351 12.52 21.50 -65.01
N GLU A 352 11.23 21.75 -64.84
CA GLU A 352 10.19 21.31 -65.75
C GLU A 352 9.62 22.51 -66.51
N GLN A 353 9.24 22.29 -67.77
CA GLN A 353 8.48 23.31 -68.50
C GLN A 353 7.08 23.41 -67.90
N ARG A 354 6.70 24.62 -67.50
CA ARG A 354 5.41 24.90 -66.89
C ARG A 354 4.86 26.24 -67.37
N GLU A 355 3.55 26.31 -67.58
CA GLU A 355 2.86 27.58 -67.76
C GLU A 355 2.71 28.27 -66.41
N VAL A 356 3.26 29.49 -66.29
CA VAL A 356 3.25 30.26 -65.04
C VAL A 356 2.82 31.69 -65.38
N THR A 357 2.04 32.30 -64.50
CA THR A 357 1.79 33.74 -64.52
C THR A 357 2.80 34.44 -63.61
N ILE A 358 3.66 35.25 -64.22
CA ILE A 358 4.74 35.97 -63.54
C ILE A 358 4.31 37.42 -63.34
N LEU A 359 4.46 37.91 -62.12
CA LEU A 359 4.24 39.29 -61.72
C LEU A 359 5.57 39.89 -61.29
N PHE A 360 5.98 40.98 -61.93
CA PHE A 360 7.04 41.86 -61.46
C PHE A 360 6.43 43.15 -60.94
N SER A 361 6.90 43.62 -59.79
CA SER A 361 6.47 44.87 -59.18
C SER A 361 7.70 45.67 -58.77
N ASP A 362 7.85 46.91 -59.23
CA ASP A 362 8.98 47.78 -58.92
C ASP A 362 8.52 49.12 -58.36
N LEU A 363 9.24 49.67 -57.39
CA LEU A 363 8.89 50.94 -56.79
C LEU A 363 9.36 52.11 -57.66
N ARG A 364 8.45 53.01 -58.00
CA ARG A 364 8.79 54.23 -58.74
C ARG A 364 9.31 55.31 -57.80
N ASN A 365 10.32 56.04 -58.27
CA ASN A 365 11.01 57.09 -57.54
C ASN A 365 11.77 56.60 -56.30
N PHE A 366 11.95 55.29 -56.14
CA PHE A 366 12.67 54.71 -55.01
C PHE A 366 14.14 55.16 -54.95
N THR A 367 14.84 55.17 -56.09
CA THR A 367 16.24 55.63 -56.14
C THR A 367 16.40 57.06 -55.62
N ARG A 368 15.53 57.99 -56.03
CA ARG A 368 15.55 59.37 -55.52
C ARG A 368 15.19 59.45 -54.04
N MET A 369 14.28 58.59 -53.57
CA MET A 369 13.92 58.50 -52.16
C MET A 369 15.11 58.00 -51.32
N SER A 370 15.87 57.03 -51.84
CA SER A 370 17.01 56.42 -51.14
C SER A 370 18.20 57.36 -50.95
N GLU A 371 18.32 58.41 -51.77
CA GLU A 371 19.37 59.44 -51.64
C GLU A 371 19.12 60.41 -50.47
N GLY A 372 17.88 60.51 -49.98
CA GLY A 372 17.46 61.49 -48.98
C GLY A 372 17.13 60.93 -47.59
N LEU A 373 17.26 59.62 -47.38
CA LEU A 373 16.91 58.93 -46.12
C LEU A 373 18.13 58.22 -45.52
N ASP A 374 18.12 58.02 -44.20
CA ASP A 374 19.11 57.16 -43.54
C ASP A 374 18.94 55.70 -44.01
N PRO A 375 20.03 54.94 -44.21
CA PRO A 375 19.96 53.54 -44.63
C PRO A 375 19.05 52.66 -43.74
N GLU A 376 19.00 52.89 -42.43
CA GLU A 376 18.12 52.11 -41.52
C GLU A 376 16.65 52.43 -41.75
N GLU A 377 16.30 53.71 -41.93
CA GLU A 377 14.94 54.15 -42.21
C GLU A 377 14.46 53.66 -43.59
N MET A 378 15.35 53.71 -44.59
CA MET A 378 15.10 53.18 -45.92
C MET A 378 14.83 51.67 -45.89
N LEU A 379 15.65 50.91 -45.15
CA LEU A 379 15.45 49.48 -44.99
C LEU A 379 14.13 49.16 -44.28
N ALA A 380 13.74 49.95 -43.27
CA ALA A 380 12.47 49.79 -42.57
C ALA A 380 11.26 50.02 -43.50
N ILE A 381 11.33 51.03 -44.38
CA ILE A 381 10.29 51.29 -45.39
C ILE A 381 10.20 50.15 -46.40
N LEU A 382 11.34 49.68 -46.92
CA LEU A 382 11.38 48.54 -47.84
C LEU A 382 10.80 47.28 -47.20
N ASN A 383 11.21 46.94 -45.98
CA ASN A 383 10.69 45.77 -45.27
C ASN A 383 9.18 45.88 -45.01
N HIS A 384 8.68 47.08 -44.67
CA HIS A 384 7.25 47.30 -44.50
C HIS A 384 6.48 47.12 -45.83
N TYR A 385 7.01 47.66 -46.93
CA TYR A 385 6.47 47.45 -48.28
C TYR A 385 6.46 45.97 -48.66
N PHE A 386 7.62 45.29 -48.59
CA PHE A 386 7.73 43.88 -48.97
C PHE A 386 6.84 42.99 -48.10
N THR A 387 6.75 43.23 -46.80
CA THR A 387 5.85 42.47 -45.91
C THR A 387 4.41 42.58 -46.36
N ARG A 388 3.95 43.80 -46.69
CA ARG A 388 2.57 44.03 -47.16
C ARG A 388 2.32 43.38 -48.52
N MET A 389 3.23 43.57 -49.48
CA MET A 389 3.07 43.05 -50.83
C MET A 389 3.18 41.52 -50.90
N ALA A 390 4.16 40.93 -50.20
CA ALA A 390 4.30 39.49 -50.08
C ALA A 390 3.06 38.86 -49.46
N GLY A 391 2.51 39.45 -48.39
CA GLY A 391 1.27 39.00 -47.79
C GLY A 391 0.07 39.00 -48.75
N ILE A 392 -0.01 39.98 -49.67
CA ILE A 392 -1.05 40.03 -50.70
C ILE A 392 -0.84 38.92 -51.74
N VAL A 393 0.40 38.75 -52.22
CA VAL A 393 0.74 37.66 -53.14
C VAL A 393 0.36 36.30 -52.55
N GLU A 394 0.73 36.05 -51.29
CA GLU A 394 0.41 34.81 -50.57
C GLU A 394 -1.09 34.64 -50.34
N LYS A 395 -1.82 35.72 -50.00
CA LYS A 395 -3.28 35.72 -49.83
C LYS A 395 -4.01 35.27 -51.11
N HIS A 396 -3.48 35.63 -52.29
CA HIS A 396 -4.00 35.17 -53.58
C HIS A 396 -3.35 33.85 -54.05
N GLY A 397 -2.59 33.17 -53.19
CA GLY A 397 -1.97 31.87 -53.47
C GLY A 397 -0.85 31.91 -54.50
N GLY A 398 -0.24 33.07 -54.69
CA GLY A 398 1.04 33.22 -55.38
C GLY A 398 2.21 32.97 -54.43
N VAL A 399 3.39 32.84 -55.02
CA VAL A 399 4.65 32.62 -54.30
C VAL A 399 5.62 33.73 -54.67
N VAL A 400 6.18 34.42 -53.67
CA VAL A 400 7.29 35.34 -53.91
C VAL A 400 8.53 34.52 -54.23
N ASP A 401 9.08 34.70 -55.43
CA ASP A 401 10.27 34.02 -55.92
C ASP A 401 11.54 34.66 -55.35
N LYS A 402 11.66 35.99 -55.54
CA LYS A 402 12.76 36.78 -55.01
C LYS A 402 12.44 38.27 -54.96
N TYR A 403 13.22 38.98 -54.15
CA TYR A 403 13.35 40.43 -54.19
C TYR A 403 14.61 40.80 -54.98
N VAL A 404 14.52 41.81 -55.84
CA VAL A 404 15.64 42.31 -56.66
C VAL A 404 15.75 43.82 -56.47
N GLY A 405 16.58 44.27 -55.52
CA GLY A 405 16.59 45.68 -55.12
C GLY A 405 15.26 46.06 -54.47
N ASP A 406 14.56 47.02 -55.06
CA ASP A 406 13.21 47.47 -54.72
C ASP A 406 12.08 46.73 -55.47
N ALA A 407 12.46 45.81 -56.37
CA ALA A 407 11.52 44.98 -57.10
C ALA A 407 11.14 43.69 -56.38
N LEU A 408 9.90 43.24 -56.59
CA LEU A 408 9.34 41.98 -56.14
C LEU A 408 8.95 41.14 -57.37
N MET A 409 9.40 39.89 -57.40
CA MET A 409 8.99 38.89 -58.39
C MET A 409 8.11 37.83 -57.72
N ALA A 410 6.91 37.64 -58.24
CA ALA A 410 5.94 36.65 -57.76
C ALA A 410 5.49 35.71 -58.89
N LEU A 411 5.16 34.48 -58.50
CA LEU A 411 4.78 33.40 -59.38
C LEU A 411 3.41 32.86 -58.99
N PHE A 412 2.53 32.74 -59.97
CA PHE A 412 1.25 32.06 -59.84
C PHE A 412 1.28 30.87 -60.80
N GLY A 413 1.14 29.68 -60.23
CA GLY A 413 1.25 28.42 -60.97
C GLY A 413 2.54 27.64 -60.76
N ALA A 414 3.48 28.15 -59.94
CA ALA A 414 4.68 27.44 -59.52
C ALA A 414 4.95 27.67 -58.01
N PRO A 415 5.35 26.64 -57.23
CA PRO A 415 5.57 25.25 -57.62
C PRO A 415 4.26 24.44 -57.81
N VAL A 416 3.11 25.00 -57.45
CA VAL A 416 1.80 24.36 -57.59
C VAL A 416 0.94 25.13 -58.59
N ALA A 417 0.44 24.44 -59.61
CA ALA A 417 -0.42 25.00 -60.66
C ALA A 417 -1.89 25.10 -60.22
N SER A 418 -2.62 26.11 -60.69
CA SER A 418 -4.08 26.21 -60.49
C SER A 418 -4.77 26.76 -61.73
N ALA A 419 -6.04 26.40 -61.93
CA ALA A 419 -6.74 26.75 -63.17
C ALA A 419 -7.09 28.25 -63.28
N ASP A 420 -6.90 29.04 -62.24
CA ASP A 420 -7.20 30.47 -62.12
C ASP A 420 -5.94 31.32 -61.83
N ASP A 421 -4.74 30.81 -62.14
CA ASP A 421 -3.45 31.49 -61.89
C ASP A 421 -3.40 32.92 -62.44
N ALA A 422 -3.95 33.14 -63.64
CA ALA A 422 -4.02 34.47 -64.25
C ALA A 422 -4.94 35.42 -63.45
N ASP A 423 -6.12 34.97 -63.05
CA ASP A 423 -7.06 35.77 -62.25
C ASP A 423 -6.48 36.13 -60.88
N ARG A 424 -5.80 35.17 -60.22
CA ARG A 424 -5.14 35.39 -58.93
C ARG A 424 -4.05 36.45 -59.02
N ALA A 425 -3.23 36.42 -60.09
CA ALA A 425 -2.21 37.43 -60.32
C ALA A 425 -2.80 38.82 -60.59
N LEU A 426 -3.88 38.91 -61.38
CA LEU A 426 -4.56 40.17 -61.68
C LEU A 426 -5.21 40.78 -60.42
N ARG A 427 -5.89 39.96 -59.61
CA ARG A 427 -6.45 40.38 -58.31
C ARG A 427 -5.38 40.82 -57.33
N ALA A 428 -4.26 40.10 -57.26
CA ALA A 428 -3.13 40.47 -56.43
C ALA A 428 -2.57 41.84 -56.86
N ALA A 429 -2.37 42.08 -58.15
CA ALA A 429 -1.85 43.35 -58.65
C ALA A 429 -2.76 44.55 -58.34
N LEU A 430 -4.09 44.39 -58.47
CA LEU A 430 -5.07 45.41 -58.10
C LEU A 430 -5.09 45.68 -56.58
N GLU A 431 -4.96 44.63 -55.77
CA GLU A 431 -4.87 44.79 -54.31
C GLU A 431 -3.54 45.43 -53.90
N MET A 432 -2.43 45.11 -54.57
CA MET A 432 -1.11 45.70 -54.33
C MET A 432 -1.09 47.21 -54.59
N THR A 433 -1.72 47.69 -55.67
CA THR A 433 -1.81 49.13 -55.94
C THR A 433 -2.63 49.85 -54.88
N THR A 434 -3.78 49.29 -54.50
CA THR A 434 -4.65 49.83 -53.44
C THR A 434 -3.93 49.86 -52.10
N ALA A 435 -3.26 48.76 -51.73
CA ALA A 435 -2.52 48.67 -50.48
C ALA A 435 -1.31 49.62 -50.43
N LEU A 436 -0.67 49.90 -51.57
CA LEU A 436 0.38 50.91 -51.62
C LEU A 436 -0.17 52.32 -51.40
N ASP A 437 -1.36 52.62 -51.93
CA ASP A 437 -2.00 53.92 -51.72
C ASP A 437 -2.34 54.11 -50.23
N GLU A 438 -2.79 53.06 -49.54
CA GLU A 438 -2.96 53.04 -48.09
C GLU A 438 -1.64 53.26 -47.34
N LEU A 439 -0.57 52.56 -47.74
CA LEU A 439 0.77 52.72 -47.14
C LEU A 439 1.30 54.13 -47.32
N ASN A 440 1.16 54.71 -48.51
CA ASN A 440 1.54 56.09 -48.79
C ASN A 440 0.79 57.08 -47.91
N GLN A 441 -0.51 56.89 -47.68
CA GLN A 441 -1.26 57.73 -46.74
C GLN A 441 -0.72 57.63 -45.31
N GLN A 442 -0.35 56.43 -44.87
CA GLN A 442 0.25 56.22 -43.54
C GLN A 442 1.64 56.86 -43.43
N TRP A 443 2.48 56.70 -44.45
CA TRP A 443 3.80 57.30 -44.52
C TRP A 443 3.73 58.82 -44.56
N GLN A 444 2.82 59.39 -45.36
CA GLN A 444 2.62 60.83 -45.44
C GLN A 444 2.19 61.44 -44.10
N ARG A 445 1.30 60.77 -43.35
CA ARG A 445 0.93 61.20 -41.97
C ARG A 445 2.12 61.21 -41.00
N ARG A 446 3.16 60.42 -41.29
CA ARG A 446 4.40 60.34 -40.51
C ARG A 446 5.50 61.25 -41.06
N GLY A 447 5.21 62.08 -42.07
CA GLY A 447 6.19 62.96 -42.72
C GLY A 447 7.17 62.23 -43.65
N LEU A 448 6.89 60.98 -44.01
CA LEU A 448 7.72 60.17 -44.91
C LEU A 448 7.32 60.38 -46.38
N PRO A 449 8.26 60.24 -47.33
CA PRO A 449 7.99 60.35 -48.76
C PRO A 449 7.07 59.24 -49.27
N THR A 450 6.30 59.55 -50.32
CA THR A 450 5.42 58.60 -51.00
C THR A 450 6.06 58.04 -52.25
N VAL A 451 5.76 56.79 -52.60
CA VAL A 451 6.31 56.10 -53.78
C VAL A 451 5.22 55.59 -54.71
N GLY A 452 5.55 55.46 -55.99
CA GLY A 452 4.67 54.80 -56.97
C GLY A 452 5.01 53.32 -57.13
N VAL A 453 4.24 52.60 -57.93
CA VAL A 453 4.56 51.21 -58.32
C VAL A 453 4.27 51.00 -59.79
N GLY A 454 5.17 50.27 -60.45
CA GLY A 454 4.96 49.65 -61.74
C GLY A 454 4.77 48.15 -61.57
N ILE A 455 3.74 47.57 -62.20
CA ILE A 455 3.50 46.13 -62.17
C ILE A 455 3.41 45.60 -63.61
N GLY A 456 4.23 44.62 -63.94
CA GLY A 456 4.22 43.89 -65.20
C GLY A 456 3.76 42.45 -64.99
N ILE A 457 2.77 42.01 -65.77
CA ILE A 457 2.22 40.64 -65.64
C ILE A 457 2.23 39.94 -67.00
N ASN A 458 2.79 38.75 -67.04
CA ASN A 458 2.75 37.90 -68.23
C ASN A 458 2.54 36.43 -67.86
N THR A 459 1.74 35.73 -68.65
CA THR A 459 1.54 34.28 -68.58
C THR A 459 2.27 33.62 -69.74
N GLY A 460 3.11 32.63 -69.45
CA GLY A 460 3.83 31.91 -70.49
C GLY A 460 4.52 30.65 -70.00
N ILE A 461 5.00 29.84 -70.94
CA ILE A 461 5.80 28.66 -70.64
C ILE A 461 7.19 29.11 -70.17
N VAL A 462 7.59 28.67 -68.98
CA VAL A 462 8.89 28.89 -68.35
C VAL A 462 9.46 27.56 -67.88
N VAL A 463 10.77 27.51 -67.61
CA VAL A 463 11.38 26.37 -66.92
C VAL A 463 11.40 26.68 -65.43
N ALA A 464 10.64 25.95 -64.64
CA ALA A 464 10.55 26.08 -63.18
C ALA A 464 11.36 24.96 -62.51
N GLY A 465 12.29 25.30 -61.63
CA GLY A 465 13.13 24.28 -61.00
C GLY A 465 14.19 24.81 -60.05
N ASN A 466 14.97 23.88 -59.50
CA ASN A 466 16.11 24.20 -58.63
C ASN A 466 17.32 24.55 -59.49
N MET A 467 17.79 25.79 -59.36
CA MET A 467 18.95 26.30 -60.09
C MET A 467 20.04 26.78 -59.12
N GLY A 468 21.29 26.79 -59.57
CA GLY A 468 22.45 27.22 -58.79
C GLY A 468 23.59 26.21 -58.86
N SER A 469 24.24 25.96 -57.72
CA SER A 469 25.29 24.95 -57.60
C SER A 469 24.85 23.82 -56.67
N GLU A 470 25.57 22.70 -56.65
CA GLU A 470 25.31 21.58 -55.73
C GLU A 470 25.24 22.00 -54.24
N LYS A 471 25.90 23.11 -53.88
CA LYS A 471 25.94 23.64 -52.51
C LYS A 471 24.94 24.76 -52.25
N ARG A 472 24.31 25.34 -53.28
CA ARG A 472 23.35 26.45 -53.17
C ARG A 472 22.30 26.33 -54.27
N LEU A 473 21.11 25.89 -53.88
CA LEU A 473 19.97 25.69 -54.77
C LEU A 473 18.90 26.72 -54.44
N ASN A 474 18.42 27.42 -55.46
CA ASN A 474 17.29 28.31 -55.39
C ASN A 474 16.23 27.80 -56.35
N TYR A 475 15.01 27.54 -55.85
CA TYR A 475 13.88 27.32 -56.73
C TYR A 475 13.55 28.64 -57.42
N THR A 476 13.48 28.64 -58.75
CA THR A 476 13.18 29.84 -59.55
C THR A 476 12.62 29.43 -60.91
N VAL A 477 12.04 30.39 -61.62
CA VAL A 477 11.68 30.24 -63.03
C VAL A 477 12.65 31.00 -63.94
N ILE A 478 12.90 30.46 -65.13
CA ILE A 478 13.64 31.13 -66.21
C ILE A 478 12.93 30.96 -67.56
N GLY A 479 13.18 31.88 -68.48
CA GLY A 479 12.72 31.81 -69.87
C GLY A 479 12.11 33.12 -70.34
N ASP A 480 11.74 33.15 -71.62
CA ASP A 480 11.23 34.36 -72.28
C ASP A 480 9.99 34.95 -71.60
N GLY A 481 9.15 34.10 -70.99
CA GLY A 481 7.97 34.55 -70.23
C GLY A 481 8.31 35.44 -69.03
N VAL A 482 9.43 35.17 -68.36
CA VAL A 482 9.95 35.96 -67.23
C VAL A 482 10.48 37.30 -67.72
N ASN A 483 11.28 37.27 -68.80
CA ASN A 483 11.85 38.48 -69.41
C ASN A 483 10.77 39.42 -69.92
N LEU A 484 9.70 38.88 -70.51
CA LEU A 484 8.54 39.68 -70.93
C LEU A 484 7.86 40.34 -69.72
N ALA A 485 7.57 39.60 -68.63
CA ALA A 485 6.95 40.18 -67.44
C ALA A 485 7.76 41.35 -66.85
N SER A 486 9.09 41.18 -66.73
CA SER A 486 9.99 42.26 -66.28
C SER A 486 10.01 43.44 -67.25
N ARG A 487 9.98 43.19 -68.57
CA ARG A 487 9.90 44.28 -69.56
C ARG A 487 8.57 45.02 -69.49
N LEU A 488 7.45 44.33 -69.25
CA LEU A 488 6.15 44.98 -69.08
C LEU A 488 6.12 45.89 -67.86
N GLU A 489 6.76 45.48 -66.77
CA GLU A 489 6.95 46.34 -65.60
C GLU A 489 7.71 47.60 -66.00
N GLU A 490 8.87 47.45 -66.66
CA GLU A 490 9.71 48.57 -67.07
C GLU A 490 8.96 49.55 -67.98
N LEU A 491 8.13 49.05 -68.91
CA LEU A 491 7.31 49.88 -69.78
C LEU A 491 6.27 50.70 -69.02
N THR A 492 5.90 50.32 -67.81
CA THR A 492 5.01 51.13 -66.98
C THR A 492 5.64 52.51 -66.65
N LYS A 493 6.98 52.65 -66.77
CA LYS A 493 7.72 53.90 -66.58
C LYS A 493 7.60 54.85 -67.78
N THR A 494 7.18 54.36 -68.95
CA THR A 494 6.99 55.20 -70.15
C THR A 494 5.76 56.09 -69.97
N PRO A 495 5.91 57.43 -69.99
CA PRO A 495 4.80 58.35 -69.73
C PRO A 495 3.61 58.16 -70.68
N GLU A 496 3.87 57.80 -71.94
CA GLU A 496 2.87 57.60 -73.00
C GLU A 496 1.84 56.51 -72.67
N TYR A 497 2.21 55.52 -71.86
CA TYR A 497 1.31 54.43 -71.52
C TYR A 497 0.37 54.76 -70.37
N GLU A 498 0.67 55.74 -69.51
CA GLU A 498 -0.16 56.16 -68.36
C GLU A 498 -0.78 54.96 -67.60
N ALA A 499 0.04 53.98 -67.22
CA ALA A 499 -0.41 52.75 -66.57
C ALA A 499 0.45 52.39 -65.36
N ARG A 500 -0.20 51.98 -64.25
CA ARG A 500 0.47 51.36 -63.08
C ARG A 500 0.66 49.85 -63.27
N ILE A 501 -0.25 49.21 -64.01
CA ILE A 501 -0.23 47.77 -64.25
C ILE A 501 -0.32 47.54 -65.77
N ILE A 502 0.68 46.88 -66.34
CA ILE A 502 0.69 46.44 -67.74
C ILE A 502 0.66 44.91 -67.79
N VAL A 503 -0.26 44.36 -68.56
CA VAL A 503 -0.48 42.92 -68.69
C VAL A 503 -0.37 42.49 -70.15
N SER A 504 0.17 41.29 -70.40
CA SER A 504 0.21 40.73 -71.75
C SER A 504 -1.18 40.22 -72.18
N GLY A 505 -1.43 40.20 -73.49
CA GLY A 505 -2.62 39.57 -74.06
C GLY A 505 -2.75 38.09 -73.68
N ALA A 506 -1.62 37.39 -73.47
CA ALA A 506 -1.62 36.00 -73.04
C ALA A 506 -2.21 35.82 -71.62
N THR A 507 -1.92 36.74 -70.69
CA THR A 507 -2.54 36.72 -69.36
C THR A 507 -4.04 36.97 -69.42
N LEU A 508 -4.48 37.97 -70.21
CA LEU A 508 -5.91 38.26 -70.35
C LEU A 508 -6.68 37.14 -71.05
N ALA A 509 -6.09 36.46 -72.03
CA ALA A 509 -6.71 35.31 -72.68
C ALA A 509 -6.89 34.10 -71.73
N LYS A 510 -6.07 34.00 -70.68
CA LYS A 510 -6.13 32.95 -69.66
C LYS A 510 -7.00 33.33 -68.45
N ALA A 511 -7.28 34.61 -68.26
CA ALA A 511 -8.18 35.10 -67.23
C ALA A 511 -9.61 34.65 -67.51
N LYS A 512 -10.31 34.17 -66.48
CA LYS A 512 -11.71 33.71 -66.58
C LYS A 512 -12.69 34.81 -66.24
N GLU A 513 -12.27 35.76 -65.41
CA GLU A 513 -13.09 36.91 -65.03
C GLU A 513 -12.98 38.05 -66.06
N LYS A 514 -13.91 39.00 -65.98
CA LYS A 514 -13.90 40.19 -66.85
C LYS A 514 -13.18 41.33 -66.16
N TYR A 515 -12.04 41.73 -66.72
CA TYR A 515 -11.27 42.88 -66.24
C TYR A 515 -11.44 44.07 -67.17
N ARG A 516 -11.47 45.27 -66.60
CA ARG A 516 -11.47 46.51 -67.37
C ARG A 516 -10.05 46.78 -67.85
N THR A 517 -9.85 46.92 -69.15
CA THR A 517 -8.52 47.12 -69.73
C THR A 517 -8.50 48.19 -70.82
N ARG A 518 -7.34 48.78 -71.06
CA ARG A 518 -7.08 49.69 -72.19
C ARG A 518 -5.93 49.15 -73.02
N ARG A 519 -6.15 48.94 -74.32
CA ARG A 519 -5.11 48.46 -75.25
C ARG A 519 -4.01 49.53 -75.38
N LEU A 520 -2.75 49.13 -75.20
CA LEU A 520 -1.59 50.02 -75.24
C LEU A 520 -0.76 49.86 -76.52
N GLY A 521 -0.99 48.80 -77.28
CA GLY A 521 -0.28 48.49 -78.52
C GLY A 521 0.43 47.16 -78.45
N GLU A 522 1.51 47.02 -79.21
CA GLU A 522 2.32 45.81 -79.29
C GLU A 522 3.77 46.09 -78.92
N VAL A 523 4.40 45.15 -78.23
CA VAL A 523 5.80 45.23 -77.84
C VAL A 523 6.57 44.07 -78.44
N ALA A 524 7.68 44.38 -79.11
CA ALA A 524 8.62 43.38 -79.58
C ALA A 524 9.50 42.89 -78.43
N VAL A 525 9.54 41.58 -78.22
CA VAL A 525 10.48 40.94 -77.30
C VAL A 525 11.73 40.57 -78.09
N LYS A 526 12.91 40.94 -77.57
CA LYS A 526 14.19 40.57 -78.19
C LYS A 526 14.27 39.04 -78.29
N GLY A 527 14.23 38.52 -79.51
CA GLY A 527 14.25 37.07 -79.79
C GLY A 527 12.92 36.45 -80.25
N LYS A 528 11.78 37.19 -80.25
CA LYS A 528 10.51 36.73 -80.83
C LYS A 528 10.14 37.47 -82.11
N GLN A 529 9.62 36.73 -83.08
CA GLN A 529 9.17 37.28 -84.38
C GLN A 529 7.76 37.89 -84.32
N ILE A 530 6.93 37.51 -83.34
CA ILE A 530 5.55 37.97 -83.20
C ILE A 530 5.49 39.00 -82.06
N PRO A 531 5.11 40.27 -82.34
CA PRO A 531 4.87 41.27 -81.32
C PRO A 531 3.79 40.81 -80.34
N THR A 532 3.94 41.12 -79.06
CA THR A 532 2.92 40.76 -78.05
C THR A 532 2.05 41.96 -77.74
N GLU A 533 0.73 41.78 -77.84
CA GLU A 533 -0.23 42.81 -77.43
C GLU A 533 -0.17 43.04 -75.91
N ILE A 534 -0.22 44.31 -75.52
CA ILE A 534 -0.16 44.73 -74.13
C ILE A 534 -1.33 45.65 -73.78
N PHE A 535 -1.77 45.55 -72.53
CA PHE A 535 -2.94 46.24 -72.03
C PHE A 535 -2.64 46.86 -70.67
N ALA A 536 -3.17 48.06 -70.42
CA ALA A 536 -3.27 48.59 -69.07
C ALA A 536 -4.44 47.91 -68.36
N LEU A 537 -4.17 47.33 -67.19
CA LEU A 537 -5.23 46.85 -66.29
C LEU A 537 -5.80 48.04 -65.50
N LEU A 538 -7.10 48.24 -65.58
CA LEU A 538 -7.82 49.31 -64.90
C LEU A 538 -8.58 48.70 -63.70
N GLY A 539 -8.52 49.40 -62.57
CA GLY A 539 -9.23 49.04 -61.35
C GLY A 539 -10.74 49.22 -61.44
#